data_AF-A0A940TZH8-F1
#
_entry.id   AF-A0A940TZH8-F1
#
_cell.length_a   1.000
_cell.length_b   1.000
_cell.length_c   1.000
_cell.angle_alpha   90.00
_cell.angle_beta   90.00
_cell.angle_gamma   90.00
#
_symmetry.space_group_name_H-M   'P 1'
#
loop_
_entity.id
_entity.type
_entity.pdbx_description
1 polymer ?
#
loop_
_entity_poly.entity_id
_entity_poly.type
_entity_poly.pdbx_seq_one_letter_code
_entity_poly.pdbx_strand_id
1 'polypeptide(L)' 'MELSGLHILLTYCCNFECDHCFVWGSPQQIGTLTLQQIRQVLYQARETGTVEWIYFEGG' A
#
# COMPACT_ATOMS: atom_id res chain seq x y z
N MET A 1 2.66 18.12 13.07
CA MET A 1 2.76 16.66 12.86
C MET A 1 3.13 16.48 11.41
N GLU A 2 4.28 15.86 11.12
CA GLU A 2 4.81 15.69 9.77
C GLU A 2 4.73 14.22 9.36
N LEU A 3 4.50 13.95 8.07
CA LEU A 3 4.43 12.60 7.54
C LEU A 3 5.84 12.19 7.10
N SER A 4 6.53 11.33 7.86
CA SER A 4 7.87 10.87 7.51
C SER A 4 7.90 9.55 6.74
N GLY A 5 6.80 8.78 6.79
CA GLY A 5 6.70 7.47 6.13
C GLY A 5 5.31 7.20 5.57
N LEU A 6 5.26 6.46 4.48
CA LEU A 6 4.04 6.07 3.79
C LEU A 6 4.05 4.58 3.49
N HIS A 7 3.04 3.86 4.00
CA HIS A 7 2.80 2.45 3.69
C HIS A 7 1.65 2.37 2.70
N ILE A 8 1.90 1.75 1.54
CA ILE A 8 0.94 1.65 0.44
C ILE A 8 0.60 0.18 0.23
N LEU A 9 -0.62 -0.20 0.61
CA LEU A 9 -1.15 -1.54 0.34
C LEU A 9 -1.55 -1.65 -1.13
N LEU A 10 -0.73 -2.32 -1.93
CA LEU A 10 -0.91 -2.41 -3.38
C LEU A 10 -2.01 -3.38 -3.78
N THR A 11 -2.14 -4.49 -3.06
CA THR A 11 -3.12 -5.53 -3.33
C THR A 11 -3.49 -6.26 -2.05
N TYR A 12 -4.70 -6.82 -2.04
CA TYR A 12 -5.16 -7.79 -1.05
C TYR A 12 -5.02 -9.25 -1.54
N CYS A 13 -4.65 -9.46 -2.81
CA CYS A 13 -4.55 -10.79 -3.40
C CYS A 13 -3.26 -11.49 -2.97
N CYS A 14 -3.40 -12.40 -1.99
CA CYS A 14 -2.30 -13.19 -1.44
C CYS A 14 -2.43 -14.66 -1.83
N ASN A 15 -1.32 -15.38 -1.99
CA ASN A 15 -1.38 -16.83 -2.21
C ASN A 15 -1.74 -17.64 -0.94
N PHE A 16 -1.78 -16.99 0.23
CA PHE A 16 -2.14 -17.62 1.50
C PHE A 16 -3.24 -16.83 2.22
N GLU A 17 -4.00 -17.52 3.05
CA GLU A 17 -4.98 -16.93 3.95
C GLU A 17 -4.57 -17.28 5.38
N CYS A 18 -3.66 -16.47 5.94
CA CYS A 18 -3.10 -16.73 7.28
C CYS A 18 -4.06 -16.23 8.37
N ASP A 19 -4.26 -17.02 9.43
CA ASP A 19 -5.14 -16.67 10.57
C ASP A 19 -4.83 -15.32 11.23
N HIS A 20 -3.58 -14.85 11.13
CA HIS A 20 -3.11 -13.60 11.74
C HIS A 20 -2.84 -12.48 10.72
N CYS A 21 -3.36 -12.61 9.48
CA CYS A 21 -3.14 -11.59 8.45
C CYS A 21 -3.89 -10.30 8.82
N PHE A 22 -3.16 -9.28 9.25
CA PHE A 22 -3.72 -7.97 9.64
C PHE A 22 -4.53 -7.30 8.52
N VAL A 23 -4.14 -7.53 7.26
CA VAL A 23 -4.78 -6.95 6.08
C VAL A 23 -5.76 -7.89 5.37
N TRP A 24 -6.03 -9.07 5.95
CA TRP A 24 -7.05 -10.01 5.46
C TRP A 24 -6.85 -10.43 4.00
N GLY A 25 -5.58 -10.59 3.60
CA GLY A 25 -5.23 -11.03 2.26
C GLY A 25 -5.61 -12.49 2.01
N SER A 26 -6.05 -12.80 0.80
CA SER A 26 -6.37 -14.18 0.38
C SER A 26 -6.30 -14.36 -1.13
N PRO A 27 -6.28 -15.61 -1.64
CA PRO A 27 -6.24 -15.85 -3.09
C PRO A 27 -7.49 -15.39 -3.85
N GLN A 28 -8.58 -15.12 -3.12
CA GLN A 28 -9.87 -14.70 -3.67
C GLN A 28 -10.08 -13.18 -3.58
N GLN A 29 -9.20 -12.44 -2.89
CA GLN A 29 -9.27 -10.99 -2.86
C GLN A 29 -8.85 -10.38 -4.21
N ILE A 30 -9.57 -9.34 -4.65
CA ILE A 30 -9.39 -8.75 -6.00
C ILE A 30 -8.96 -7.27 -5.90
N GLY A 31 -8.98 -6.69 -4.70
CA GLY A 31 -8.63 -5.29 -4.49
C GLY A 31 -7.17 -5.02 -4.85
N THR A 32 -6.93 -4.21 -5.88
CA THR A 32 -5.59 -3.83 -6.35
C THR A 32 -5.58 -2.35 -6.75
N LEU A 33 -4.52 -1.64 -6.36
CA LEU A 33 -4.28 -0.28 -6.83
C LEU A 33 -3.78 -0.30 -8.28
N THR A 34 -4.37 0.58 -9.09
CA THR A 34 -3.89 0.82 -10.46
C THR A 34 -2.59 1.62 -10.46
N LEU A 35 -1.80 1.50 -11.53
CA LEU A 35 -0.58 2.32 -11.70
C LEU A 35 -0.86 3.83 -11.69
N GLN A 36 -2.01 4.26 -12.20
CA GLN A 36 -2.41 5.67 -12.16
C GLN A 36 -2.60 6.15 -10.71
N GLN A 37 -3.32 5.37 -9.90
CA GLN A 37 -3.53 5.70 -8.48
C GLN A 37 -2.21 5.71 -7.71
N ILE A 38 -1.33 4.73 -7.94
CA ILE A 38 0.00 4.67 -7.31
C ILE A 38 0.79 5.94 -7.66
N ARG A 39 0.84 6.33 -8.95
CA ARG A 39 1.53 7.57 -9.37
C ARG A 39 0.96 8.82 -8.70
N GLN A 40 -0.35 8.90 -8.56
CA GLN A 40 -1.00 10.03 -7.91
C GLN A 40 -0.63 10.12 -6.42
N VAL A 41 -0.65 8.99 -5.70
CA VAL A 41 -0.24 8.92 -4.30
C VAL A 41 1.22 9.31 -4.13
N LEU A 42 2.11 8.82 -4.99
CA LEU A 42 3.54 9.16 -4.94
C LEU A 42 3.79 10.65 -5.25
N TYR A 43 3.02 11.23 -6.17
CA TYR A 43 3.10 12.67 -6.46
C TYR A 43 2.71 13.49 -5.23
N GLN A 44 1.59 13.14 -4.59
CA GLN A 44 1.13 13.80 -3.36
C GLN A 44 2.13 13.62 -2.22
N ALA A 45 2.69 12.43 -2.04
CA ALA A 45 3.72 12.17 -1.03
C ALA A 45 4.93 13.09 -1.24
N ARG A 46 5.38 13.26 -2.50
CA ARG A 46 6.45 14.19 -2.84
C ARG A 46 6.09 15.65 -2.53
N GLU A 47 4.85 16.08 -2.79
CA GLU A 47 4.39 17.45 -2.51
C GLU A 47 4.41 17.79 -1.01
N THR A 48 4.30 16.78 -0.13
CA THR A 48 4.41 17.01 1.32
C THR A 48 5.81 17.45 1.77
N GLY A 49 6.85 17.17 0.96
CA GLY A 49 8.25 17.49 1.26
C GLY A 49 8.84 16.85 2.53
N THR A 50 8.08 16.00 3.22
CA THR A 50 8.44 15.44 4.54
C THR A 50 8.52 13.91 4.54
N VAL A 51 7.93 13.24 3.54
CA VAL A 51 7.96 11.77 3.41
C VAL A 51 9.35 11.32 2.95
N GLU A 52 10.02 10.54 3.79
CA GLU A 52 11.35 9.96 3.53
C GLU A 52 11.27 8.50 3.10
N TRP A 53 10.28 7.77 3.62
CA TRP A 53 10.16 6.32 3.44
C TRP A 53 8.85 5.94 2.77
N ILE A 54 8.95 5.07 1.77
CA ILE A 54 7.79 4.48 1.10
C ILE A 54 7.92 2.96 1.16
N TYR A 55 6.95 2.33 1.80
CA TYR A 55 6.84 0.88 1.89
C TYR A 55 5.69 0.42 0.99
N PHE A 56 6.01 -0.36 -0.02
CA PHE A 56 5.01 -1.06 -0.80
C PHE A 56 4.67 -2.35 -0.09
N GLU A 57 3.44 -2.41 0.39
CA GLU A 57 2.91 -3.53 1.13
C GLU A 57 1.84 -4.25 0.32
N GLY A 58 1.45 -5.38 0.87
CA GLY A 58 0.50 -6.30 0.29
C GLY A 58 0.68 -7.63 0.97
N GLY A 59 0.23 -8.61 0.23
CA GLY A 59 0.40 -10.03 0.46
C GLY A 59 -0.22 -10.64 -0.76
#